data_AF-A0A7M5WUB1-F1
#
_entry.id   AF-A0A7M5WUB1-F1
#
_cell.length_a   1.000
_cell.length_b   1.000
_cell.length_c   1.000
_cell.angle_alpha   90.00
_cell.angle_beta   90.00
_cell.angle_gamma   90.00
#
_symmetry.space_group_name_H-M   'P 1'
#
loop_
_entity.id
_entity.type
_entity.pdbx_description
1 polymer ?
#
loop_
_entity_poly.entity_id
_entity_poly.type
_entity_poly.pdbx_seq_one_letter_code
_entity_poly.pdbx_strand_id
1 'polypeptide(L)'
;MEIKEACLSYSIVSLVYQITIITIMYLCNISPISSKSITTFLMVFIPLSMIGCYVLIKLLHSKVSSIKKRKDSFSEVMLLVFTLASFLAGSVLFHVVSILLGAPLIENVEETFSLSMLCSALTVVPLFITHDGRWDDFLSYLPETTYVQDSLSDCIKMVSAFTVIGAWAGAFPIPLDWDRDWQTWPITCCIGALSGQIVGLCFSILSCAGIIPSSPPNWKNKIT
;
A
#
# COMPACT_ATOMS: atom_id res chain seq x y z
N MET A 1 -0.39 19.47 14.20
CA MET A 1 0.17 19.05 12.91
C MET A 1 -0.88 19.28 11.87
N GLU A 2 -0.59 20.09 10.87
CA GLU A 2 -1.51 20.31 9.75
C GLU A 2 -1.62 19.02 8.91
N ILE A 3 -2.76 18.80 8.23
CA ILE A 3 -2.99 17.58 7.42
C ILE A 3 -1.87 17.39 6.39
N LYS A 4 -1.46 18.48 5.75
CA LYS A 4 -0.34 18.51 4.80
C LYS A 4 0.98 18.03 5.43
N GLU A 5 1.29 18.44 6.66
CA GLU A 5 2.48 17.99 7.38
C GLU A 5 2.38 16.49 7.72
N ALA A 6 1.18 16.00 8.06
CA ALA A 6 0.94 14.59 8.34
C ALA A 6 1.15 13.72 7.10
N CYS A 7 0.58 14.11 5.95
CA CYS A 7 0.75 13.42 4.67
C CYS A 7 2.20 13.44 4.21
N LEU A 8 2.88 14.58 4.33
CA LEU A 8 4.30 14.70 3.98
C LEU A 8 5.17 13.82 4.89
N SER A 9 4.94 13.87 6.20
CA SER A 9 5.67 13.06 7.19
C SER A 9 5.47 11.57 6.94
N TYR A 10 4.22 11.14 6.72
CA TYR A 10 3.91 9.76 6.35
C TYR A 10 4.70 9.35 5.10
N SER A 11 4.60 10.15 4.04
CA SER A 11 5.15 9.78 2.74
C SER A 11 6.67 9.69 2.74
N ILE A 12 7.36 10.64 3.40
CA ILE A 12 8.82 10.62 3.53
C ILE A 12 9.26 9.42 4.39
N VAL A 13 8.67 9.24 5.57
CA VAL A 13 9.10 8.18 6.50
C VAL A 13 8.82 6.80 5.90
N SER A 14 7.65 6.59 5.29
CA SER A 14 7.32 5.35 4.58
C SER A 14 8.27 5.09 3.41
N LEU A 15 8.63 6.11 2.63
CA LEU A 15 9.56 5.95 1.51
C LEU A 15 10.96 5.54 1.98
N VAL A 16 11.49 6.25 2.98
CA VAL A 16 12.80 5.94 3.56
C VAL A 16 12.79 4.54 4.16
N TYR A 17 11.77 4.22 4.97
CA TYR A 17 11.62 2.90 5.58
C TYR A 17 11.62 1.80 4.53
N GLN A 18 10.80 1.95 3.48
CA GLN A 18 10.70 1.00 2.36
C GLN A 18 12.05 0.78 1.67
N ILE A 19 12.75 1.85 1.30
CA ILE A 19 14.06 1.75 0.63
C ILE A 19 15.07 1.07 1.55
N THR A 20 15.08 1.44 2.84
CA THR A 20 15.98 0.85 3.82
C THR A 20 15.73 -0.64 4.00
N ILE A 21 14.48 -1.10 4.18
CA ILE A 21 14.20 -2.53 4.37
C ILE A 21 14.57 -3.34 3.12
N ILE A 22 14.24 -2.85 1.91
CA ILE A 22 14.61 -3.53 0.66
C ILE A 22 16.14 -3.59 0.51
N THR A 23 16.84 -2.51 0.83
CA THR A 23 18.31 -2.46 0.76
C THR A 23 18.94 -3.43 1.75
N ILE A 24 18.47 -3.48 3.00
CA ILE A 24 18.98 -4.42 4.02
C ILE A 24 18.76 -5.86 3.57
N MET A 25 17.55 -6.19 3.09
CA MET A 25 17.24 -7.52 2.61
C MET A 25 18.13 -7.93 1.43
N TYR A 26 18.36 -7.01 0.49
CA TYR A 26 19.27 -7.24 -0.63
C TYR A 26 20.71 -7.50 -0.15
N LEU A 27 21.20 -6.73 0.84
CA LEU A 27 22.51 -6.96 1.46
C LEU A 27 22.60 -8.32 2.19
N CYS A 28 21.48 -8.84 2.68
CA CYS A 28 21.36 -10.19 3.26
C CYS A 28 21.17 -11.29 2.20
N ASN A 29 21.33 -11.00 0.90
CA ASN A 29 21.07 -11.91 -0.22
C ASN A 29 19.61 -12.40 -0.32
N ILE A 30 18.66 -11.63 0.21
CA ILE A 30 17.22 -11.86 0.08
C ILE A 30 16.69 -10.88 -0.96
N SER A 31 16.56 -11.33 -2.21
CA SER A 31 16.23 -10.47 -3.35
C SER A 31 14.85 -10.78 -3.92
N PRO A 32 14.06 -9.76 -4.32
CA PRO A 32 12.79 -10.00 -4.99
C PRO A 32 12.96 -10.48 -6.44
N ILE A 33 14.16 -10.44 -7.02
CA ILE A 33 14.38 -10.66 -8.47
C ILE A 33 14.50 -12.15 -8.83
N SER A 34 14.80 -13.02 -7.86
CA SER A 34 15.01 -14.45 -8.10
C SER A 34 13.83 -15.28 -7.60
N SER A 35 13.39 -16.25 -8.40
CA SER A 35 12.32 -17.21 -8.05
C SER A 35 12.63 -18.01 -6.78
N LYS A 36 13.90 -18.31 -6.51
CA LYS A 36 14.31 -19.02 -5.29
C LYS A 36 14.26 -18.14 -4.03
N SER A 37 14.24 -16.82 -4.20
CA SER A 37 14.39 -15.86 -3.11
C SER A 37 13.12 -15.03 -2.86
N ILE A 38 12.22 -14.91 -3.86
CA ILE A 38 11.01 -14.08 -3.76
C ILE A 38 10.09 -14.50 -2.61
N THR A 39 9.86 -15.79 -2.39
CA THR A 39 9.00 -16.26 -1.29
C THR A 39 9.60 -15.87 0.06
N THR A 40 10.92 -16.08 0.24
CA THR A 40 11.65 -15.66 1.45
C THR A 40 11.62 -14.15 1.63
N PHE A 41 11.79 -13.40 0.53
CA PHE A 41 11.66 -11.95 0.54
C PHE A 41 10.28 -11.54 1.05
N LEU A 42 9.19 -12.08 0.49
CA LEU A 42 7.83 -11.72 0.88
C LEU A 42 7.52 -12.11 2.34
N MET A 43 7.95 -13.29 2.79
CA MET A 43 7.76 -13.75 4.17
C MET A 43 8.40 -12.82 5.21
N VAL A 44 9.52 -12.17 4.87
CA VAL A 44 10.21 -11.22 5.77
C VAL A 44 9.69 -9.79 5.58
N PHE A 45 9.50 -9.38 4.33
CA PHE A 45 9.13 -8.00 3.98
C PHE A 45 7.73 -7.64 4.47
N ILE A 46 6.75 -8.52 4.26
CA ILE A 46 5.33 -8.26 4.60
C ILE A 46 5.17 -7.93 6.10
N PRO A 47 5.61 -8.76 7.07
CA PRO A 47 5.43 -8.44 8.48
C PRO A 47 6.17 -7.17 8.90
N LEU A 48 7.38 -6.93 8.38
CA LEU A 48 8.12 -5.69 8.66
C LEU A 48 7.35 -4.46 8.15
N SER A 49 6.84 -4.52 6.91
CA SER A 49 6.05 -3.43 6.32
C SER A 49 4.78 -3.12 7.13
N MET A 50 4.06 -4.16 7.59
CA MET A 50 2.86 -4.01 8.42
C MET A 50 3.16 -3.39 9.79
N ILE A 51 4.25 -3.81 10.44
CA ILE A 51 4.67 -3.24 11.73
C ILE A 51 5.07 -1.78 11.53
N GLY A 52 5.88 -1.48 10.52
CA GLY A 52 6.31 -0.13 10.19
C GLY A 52 5.15 0.81 9.92
N CYS A 53 4.17 0.38 9.10
CA CYS A 53 3.01 1.20 8.79
C CYS A 53 2.09 1.39 10.00
N TYR A 54 1.88 0.35 10.82
CA TYR A 54 1.08 0.44 12.05
C TYR A 54 1.65 1.48 13.01
N VAL A 55 2.94 1.38 13.31
CA VAL A 55 3.62 2.31 14.22
C VAL A 55 3.55 3.73 13.67
N LEU A 56 3.87 3.92 12.38
CA LEU A 56 3.88 5.25 11.78
C LEU A 56 2.50 5.92 11.78
N ILE A 57 1.46 5.20 11.34
CA ILE A 57 0.11 5.76 11.27
C ILE A 57 -0.41 6.07 12.66
N LYS A 58 -0.18 5.22 13.66
CA LYS A 58 -0.59 5.50 15.05
C LYS A 58 0.14 6.71 15.64
N LEU A 59 1.43 6.87 15.37
CA LEU A 59 2.19 8.04 15.80
C LEU A 59 1.70 9.34 15.14
N LEU A 60 1.32 9.30 13.87
CA LEU A 60 0.77 10.45 13.17
C LEU A 60 -0.68 10.74 13.61
N HIS A 61 -1.51 9.71 13.72
CA HIS A 61 -2.91 9.84 14.14
C HIS A 61 -3.02 10.35 15.57
N SER A 62 -2.17 9.90 16.50
CA SER A 62 -2.14 10.45 17.87
C SER A 62 -1.75 11.94 17.92
N LYS A 63 -0.88 12.40 17.03
CA LYS A 63 -0.53 13.83 16.90
C LYS A 63 -1.64 14.67 16.25
N VAL A 64 -2.40 14.11 15.31
CA VAL A 64 -3.51 14.80 14.62
C VAL A 64 -4.78 14.82 15.48
N SER A 65 -5.14 13.69 16.12
CA SER A 65 -6.39 13.49 16.85
C SER A 65 -6.44 14.09 18.27
N SER A 66 -5.36 14.75 18.71
CA SER A 66 -5.28 15.50 19.99
C SER A 66 -6.46 16.47 20.22
N ILE A 67 -7.16 16.87 19.15
CA ILE A 67 -8.22 17.88 19.18
C ILE A 67 -9.64 17.29 19.35
N LYS A 68 -9.86 15.98 19.13
CA LYS A 68 -11.18 15.31 19.34
C LYS A 68 -10.99 13.82 19.65
N LYS A 69 -10.88 13.45 20.93
CA LYS A 69 -11.00 12.03 21.34
C LYS A 69 -12.45 11.56 21.13
N ARG A 70 -12.66 10.64 20.19
CA ARG A 70 -13.94 9.93 20.03
C ARG A 70 -14.14 9.04 21.27
N LYS A 71 -15.33 9.08 21.86
CA LYS A 71 -15.64 8.46 23.17
C LYS A 71 -15.54 6.92 23.18
N ASP A 72 -15.62 6.30 21.99
CA ASP A 72 -15.68 4.84 21.79
C ASP A 72 -14.48 4.30 20.99
N SER A 73 -13.26 4.58 21.44
CA SER A 73 -12.06 4.00 20.82
C SER A 73 -11.91 2.53 21.22
N PHE A 74 -11.65 1.65 20.24
CA PHE A 74 -11.26 0.27 20.52
C PHE A 74 -9.96 0.22 21.34
N SER A 75 -9.77 -0.88 22.08
CA SER A 75 -8.48 -1.18 22.69
C SER A 75 -7.42 -1.47 21.63
N GLU A 76 -6.15 -1.26 21.95
CA GLU A 76 -5.03 -1.52 21.03
C GLU A 76 -5.02 -2.99 20.55
N VAL A 77 -5.37 -3.93 21.44
CA VAL A 77 -5.47 -5.35 21.08
C VAL A 77 -6.58 -5.59 20.05
N MET A 78 -7.75 -4.97 20.21
CA MET A 78 -8.86 -5.11 19.25
C MET A 78 -8.50 -4.49 17.90
N LEU A 79 -7.80 -3.35 17.90
CA LEU A 79 -7.31 -2.73 16.67
C LEU A 79 -6.33 -3.65 15.92
N LEU A 80 -5.40 -4.28 16.63
CA LEU A 80 -4.47 -5.25 16.03
C LEU A 80 -5.21 -6.46 15.46
N VAL A 81 -6.18 -7.01 16.20
CA VAL A 81 -7.01 -8.14 15.73
C VAL A 81 -7.78 -7.76 14.47
N PHE A 82 -8.43 -6.60 14.44
CA PHE A 82 -9.15 -6.16 13.25
C PHE A 82 -8.23 -5.83 12.08
N THR A 83 -7.02 -5.32 12.34
CA THR A 83 -6.00 -5.08 11.30
C THR A 83 -5.51 -6.39 10.68
N LEU A 84 -5.31 -7.44 11.50
CA LEU A 84 -4.98 -8.77 10.99
C LEU A 84 -6.16 -9.38 10.21
N ALA A 85 -7.39 -9.19 10.69
CA ALA A 85 -8.59 -9.65 9.98
C ALA A 85 -8.74 -8.93 8.62
N SER A 86 -8.49 -7.62 8.55
CA SER A 86 -8.56 -6.86 7.29
C SER A 86 -7.42 -7.20 6.34
N PHE A 87 -6.22 -7.47 6.86
CA PHE A 87 -5.12 -8.02 6.07
C PHE A 87 -5.50 -9.34 5.40
N LEU A 88 -6.07 -10.29 6.15
CA LEU A 88 -6.48 -11.59 5.62
C LEU A 88 -7.64 -11.45 4.62
N ALA A 89 -8.66 -10.67 4.94
CA ALA A 89 -9.78 -10.41 4.04
C ALA A 89 -9.32 -9.76 2.72
N GLY A 90 -8.44 -8.76 2.81
CA GLY A 90 -7.81 -8.11 1.65
C GLY A 90 -6.97 -9.09 0.84
N SER A 91 -6.23 -9.99 1.48
CA SER A 91 -5.41 -11.00 0.79
C SER A 91 -6.28 -11.97 0.00
N VAL A 92 -7.41 -12.43 0.58
CA VAL A 92 -8.37 -13.27 -0.13
C VAL A 92 -8.99 -12.53 -1.31
N LEU A 93 -9.39 -11.27 -1.12
CA LEU A 93 -9.96 -10.46 -2.20
C LEU A 93 -8.97 -10.27 -3.35
N PHE A 94 -7.73 -9.88 -3.06
CA PHE A 94 -6.70 -9.74 -4.09
C PHE A 94 -6.40 -11.06 -4.79
N HIS A 95 -6.40 -12.19 -4.08
CA HIS A 95 -6.18 -13.50 -4.69
C HIS A 95 -7.25 -13.85 -5.71
N VAL A 96 -8.53 -13.66 -5.33
CA VAL A 96 -9.66 -13.84 -6.24
C VAL A 96 -9.55 -12.90 -7.44
N VAL A 97 -9.26 -11.62 -7.21
CA VAL A 97 -9.11 -10.64 -8.30
C VAL A 97 -7.95 -11.02 -9.23
N SER A 98 -6.81 -11.44 -8.69
CA SER A 98 -5.66 -11.88 -9.49
C SER A 98 -6.02 -13.06 -10.38
N ILE A 99 -6.73 -14.07 -9.86
CA ILE A 99 -7.22 -15.21 -10.65
C ILE A 99 -8.16 -14.75 -11.76
N LEU A 100 -9.12 -13.86 -11.44
CA LEU A 100 -10.07 -13.32 -12.41
C LEU A 100 -9.36 -12.50 -13.51
N LEU A 101 -8.22 -11.89 -13.21
CA LEU A 101 -7.38 -11.16 -14.14
C LEU A 101 -6.38 -12.06 -14.90
N GLY A 102 -6.44 -13.38 -14.71
CA GLY A 102 -5.65 -14.36 -15.46
C GLY A 102 -4.45 -14.97 -14.72
N ALA A 103 -4.36 -14.80 -13.40
CA ALA A 103 -3.36 -15.53 -12.62
C ALA A 103 -3.66 -17.05 -12.60
N PRO A 104 -2.62 -17.90 -12.50
CA PRO A 104 -2.78 -19.35 -12.40
C PRO A 104 -3.72 -19.79 -11.24
N LEU A 105 -4.70 -20.65 -11.54
CA LEU A 105 -5.70 -21.12 -10.56
C LEU A 105 -5.21 -22.31 -9.71
N ILE A 106 -4.43 -23.22 -10.31
CA ILE A 106 -4.03 -24.49 -9.70
C ILE A 106 -2.51 -24.54 -9.54
N GLU A 107 -1.79 -24.15 -10.58
CA GLU A 107 -0.35 -23.96 -10.53
C GLU A 107 -0.06 -22.65 -9.78
N ASN A 108 1.03 -22.58 -9.04
CA ASN A 108 1.52 -21.36 -8.40
C ASN A 108 0.50 -20.63 -7.49
N VAL A 109 -0.35 -21.38 -6.77
CA VAL A 109 -1.35 -20.81 -5.85
C VAL A 109 -0.66 -20.08 -4.70
N GLU A 110 0.43 -20.64 -4.17
CA GLU A 110 1.20 -20.04 -3.07
C GLU A 110 1.82 -18.70 -3.48
N GLU A 111 2.33 -18.62 -4.70
CA GLU A 111 2.90 -17.42 -5.31
C GLU A 111 1.82 -16.36 -5.51
N THR A 112 0.68 -16.74 -6.09
CA THR A 112 -0.47 -15.84 -6.29
C THR A 112 -1.00 -15.32 -4.95
N PHE A 113 -1.07 -16.18 -3.95
CA PHE A 113 -1.47 -15.79 -2.59
C PHE A 113 -0.42 -14.87 -1.94
N SER A 114 0.87 -15.11 -2.15
CA SER A 114 1.96 -14.26 -1.65
C SER A 114 1.94 -12.86 -2.25
N LEU A 115 1.67 -12.72 -3.56
CA LEU A 115 1.42 -11.43 -4.21
C LEU A 115 0.20 -10.73 -3.59
N SER A 116 -0.85 -11.49 -3.31
CA SER A 116 -2.10 -10.96 -2.74
C SER A 116 -1.91 -10.45 -1.30
N MET A 117 -1.12 -11.17 -0.51
CA MET A 117 -0.68 -10.73 0.82
C MET A 117 0.15 -9.44 0.73
N LEU A 118 1.08 -9.35 -0.23
CA LEU A 118 1.84 -8.11 -0.46
C LEU A 118 0.90 -6.93 -0.77
N CYS A 119 0.00 -7.10 -1.74
CA CYS A 119 -0.97 -6.05 -2.10
C CYS A 119 -1.83 -5.65 -0.90
N SER A 120 -2.34 -6.62 -0.12
CA SER A 120 -3.13 -6.34 1.08
C SER A 120 -2.34 -5.57 2.15
N ALA A 121 -1.09 -5.97 2.41
CA ALA A 121 -0.21 -5.30 3.37
C ALA A 121 0.12 -3.86 2.96
N LEU A 122 0.33 -3.61 1.67
CA LEU A 122 0.71 -2.28 1.18
C LEU A 122 -0.49 -1.33 0.97
N THR A 123 -1.72 -1.86 0.93
CA THR A 123 -2.92 -1.07 0.58
C THR A 123 -4.02 -1.13 1.66
N VAL A 124 -4.59 -2.30 1.91
CA VAL A 124 -5.73 -2.49 2.83
C VAL A 124 -5.34 -2.17 4.26
N VAL A 125 -4.19 -2.68 4.72
CA VAL A 125 -3.71 -2.49 6.09
C VAL A 125 -3.54 -1.00 6.46
N PRO A 126 -2.73 -0.19 5.74
CA PRO A 126 -2.55 1.20 6.10
C PRO A 126 -3.86 2.01 6.01
N LEU A 127 -4.73 1.74 5.04
CA LEU A 127 -6.05 2.38 4.96
C LEU A 127 -6.95 2.01 6.14
N PHE A 128 -7.00 0.74 6.50
CA PHE A 128 -7.86 0.27 7.60
C PHE A 128 -7.45 0.87 8.95
N ILE A 129 -6.14 1.00 9.20
CA ILE A 129 -5.60 1.60 10.43
C ILE A 129 -6.00 3.08 10.54
N THR A 130 -6.06 3.82 9.43
CA THR A 130 -6.52 5.23 9.46
C THR A 130 -7.98 5.41 9.84
N HIS A 131 -8.79 4.35 9.79
CA HIS A 131 -10.20 4.35 10.19
C HIS A 131 -10.41 3.72 11.57
N ASP A 132 -9.35 3.68 12.40
CA ASP A 132 -9.35 3.15 13.77
C ASP A 132 -9.93 1.72 13.88
N GLY A 133 -9.78 0.91 12.83
CA GLY A 133 -10.27 -0.47 12.80
C GLY A 133 -11.78 -0.62 12.67
N ARG A 134 -12.48 0.43 12.22
CA ARG A 134 -13.95 0.44 12.06
C ARG A 134 -14.32 0.10 10.62
N TRP A 135 -14.92 -1.07 10.43
CA TRP A 135 -15.28 -1.58 9.11
C TRP A 135 -16.27 -0.70 8.36
N ASP A 136 -17.30 -0.17 9.04
CA ASP A 136 -18.30 0.68 8.39
C ASP A 136 -17.66 1.97 7.85
N ASP A 137 -16.83 2.63 8.68
CA ASP A 137 -16.12 3.85 8.30
C ASP A 137 -15.17 3.55 7.13
N PHE A 138 -14.38 2.45 7.20
CA PHE A 138 -13.47 2.04 6.13
C PHE A 138 -14.19 1.72 4.80
N LEU A 139 -15.25 0.91 4.82
CA LEU A 139 -15.97 0.49 3.62
C LEU A 139 -16.71 1.66 2.97
N SER A 140 -17.30 2.54 3.77
CA SER A 140 -18.00 3.74 3.27
C SER A 140 -17.06 4.72 2.56
N TYR A 141 -15.79 4.74 2.96
CA TYR A 141 -14.74 5.60 2.40
C TYR A 141 -14.14 5.08 1.08
N LEU A 142 -14.15 3.77 0.81
CA LEU A 142 -13.58 3.20 -0.41
C LEU A 142 -14.12 3.80 -1.73
N PRO A 143 -15.43 4.05 -1.92
CA PRO A 143 -15.94 4.62 -3.16
C PRO A 143 -15.69 6.13 -3.32
N GLU A 144 -15.28 6.85 -2.28
CA GLU A 144 -15.15 8.30 -2.32
C GLU A 144 -14.02 8.76 -3.26
N THR A 145 -14.21 9.89 -3.94
CA THR A 145 -13.14 10.54 -4.70
C THR A 145 -12.25 11.34 -3.75
N THR A 146 -10.94 11.15 -3.84
CA THR A 146 -9.99 11.62 -2.83
C THR A 146 -8.85 12.43 -3.43
N TYR A 147 -8.37 13.43 -2.70
CA TYR A 147 -7.20 14.22 -3.06
C TYR A 147 -6.16 14.16 -1.93
N VAL A 148 -4.87 14.02 -2.27
CA VAL A 148 -3.76 13.70 -1.33
C VAL A 148 -3.73 14.55 -0.05
N GLN A 149 -4.22 15.78 -0.11
CA GLN A 149 -4.10 16.78 0.95
C GLN A 149 -5.37 16.94 1.81
N ASP A 150 -6.45 16.26 1.47
CA ASP A 150 -7.73 16.41 2.18
C ASP A 150 -7.71 15.68 3.53
N SER A 151 -7.03 14.54 3.59
CA SER A 151 -6.79 13.77 4.82
C SER A 151 -5.60 12.82 4.68
N LEU A 152 -5.12 12.27 5.80
CA LEU A 152 -4.10 11.22 5.77
C LEU A 152 -4.59 9.97 5.04
N SER A 153 -5.87 9.61 5.20
CA SER A 153 -6.50 8.50 4.49
C SER A 153 -6.50 8.73 2.98
N ASP A 154 -6.67 9.97 2.49
CA ASP A 154 -6.66 10.29 1.06
C ASP A 154 -5.26 10.13 0.45
N CYS A 155 -4.25 10.61 1.16
CA CYS A 155 -2.84 10.37 0.82
C CYS A 155 -2.56 8.87 0.68
N ILE A 156 -2.97 8.06 1.67
CA ILE A 156 -2.72 6.62 1.67
C ILE A 156 -3.53 5.91 0.57
N LYS A 157 -4.75 6.37 0.28
CA LYS A 157 -5.59 5.81 -0.80
C LYS A 157 -4.96 6.05 -2.16
N MET A 158 -4.40 7.23 -2.38
CA MET A 158 -3.64 7.53 -3.59
C MET A 158 -2.40 6.64 -3.72
N VAL A 159 -1.60 6.49 -2.66
CA VAL A 159 -0.46 5.56 -2.65
C VAL A 159 -0.91 4.13 -2.99
N SER A 160 -2.02 3.69 -2.40
CA SER A 160 -2.60 2.37 -2.63
C SER A 160 -3.02 2.16 -4.10
N ALA A 161 -3.61 3.19 -4.72
CA ALA A 161 -3.97 3.13 -6.13
C ALA A 161 -2.73 2.94 -7.03
N PHE A 162 -1.65 3.69 -6.78
CA PHE A 162 -0.39 3.49 -7.51
C PHE A 162 0.21 2.10 -7.27
N THR A 163 0.13 1.55 -6.06
CA THR A 163 0.55 0.17 -5.76
C THR A 163 -0.21 -0.86 -6.60
N VAL A 164 -1.54 -0.76 -6.66
CA VAL A 164 -2.37 -1.69 -7.45
C VAL A 164 -2.10 -1.56 -8.95
N ILE A 165 -2.01 -0.32 -9.45
CA ILE A 165 -1.66 -0.05 -10.85
C ILE A 165 -0.28 -0.60 -11.18
N GLY A 166 0.69 -0.43 -10.28
CA GLY A 166 2.03 -0.97 -10.44
C GLY A 166 2.04 -2.50 -10.47
N ALA A 167 1.32 -3.15 -9.55
CA ALA A 167 1.20 -4.60 -9.51
C ALA A 167 0.60 -5.15 -10.82
N TRP A 168 -0.47 -4.53 -11.30
CA TRP A 168 -1.12 -4.86 -12.56
C TRP A 168 -0.18 -4.63 -13.77
N ALA A 169 0.50 -3.49 -13.82
CA ALA A 169 1.47 -3.20 -14.89
C ALA A 169 2.65 -4.19 -14.88
N GLY A 170 3.00 -4.71 -13.71
CA GLY A 170 4.00 -5.78 -13.55
C GLY A 170 3.62 -7.09 -14.23
N ALA A 171 2.37 -7.29 -14.66
CA ALA A 171 2.00 -8.45 -15.46
C ALA A 171 2.47 -8.34 -16.93
N PHE A 172 2.67 -7.13 -17.45
CA PHE A 172 3.02 -6.92 -18.87
C PHE A 172 4.32 -7.57 -19.33
N PRO A 173 5.41 -7.62 -18.55
CA PRO A 173 6.64 -8.26 -19.00
C PRO A 173 6.57 -9.78 -19.10
N ILE A 174 5.56 -10.43 -18.52
CA ILE A 174 5.46 -11.90 -18.46
C ILE A 174 5.28 -12.52 -19.85
N PRO A 175 4.35 -12.04 -20.72
CA PRO A 175 4.15 -12.61 -22.06
C PRO A 175 5.24 -12.23 -23.07
N LEU A 176 6.15 -11.31 -22.73
CA LEU A 176 7.26 -10.92 -23.63
C LEU A 176 8.35 -12.00 -23.71
N ASP A 177 8.31 -13.00 -22.81
CA ASP A 177 9.08 -14.24 -22.80
C ASP A 177 10.54 -14.06 -23.27
N TRP A 178 11.30 -13.27 -22.51
CA TRP A 178 12.74 -13.10 -22.74
C TRP A 178 13.56 -14.24 -22.12
N ASP A 179 12.91 -15.34 -21.72
CA ASP A 179 13.46 -16.50 -21.02
C ASP A 179 14.30 -16.11 -19.77
N ARG A 180 13.82 -15.15 -18.98
CA ARG A 180 14.54 -14.68 -17.78
C ARG A 180 13.84 -15.07 -16.49
N ASP A 181 14.62 -15.52 -15.51
CA ASP A 181 14.13 -15.87 -14.17
C ASP A 181 13.27 -14.78 -13.53
N TRP A 182 13.58 -13.50 -13.78
CA TRP A 182 12.84 -12.38 -13.22
C TRP A 182 11.44 -12.19 -13.82
N GLN A 183 11.12 -12.81 -14.98
CA GLN A 183 9.77 -12.81 -15.59
C GLN A 183 8.85 -13.87 -14.98
N THR A 184 9.38 -14.76 -14.13
CA THR A 184 8.58 -15.82 -13.49
C THR A 184 7.48 -15.22 -12.62
N TRP A 185 6.26 -15.76 -12.71
CA TRP A 185 5.17 -15.37 -11.81
C TRP A 185 5.55 -15.65 -10.34
N PRO A 186 5.34 -14.71 -9.40
CA PRO A 186 4.70 -13.41 -9.50
C PRO A 186 5.71 -12.24 -9.42
N ILE A 187 6.99 -12.49 -9.75
CA ILE A 187 8.13 -11.60 -9.44
C ILE A 187 7.91 -10.18 -9.97
N THR A 188 7.58 -10.06 -11.26
CA THR A 188 7.39 -8.75 -11.91
C THR A 188 6.20 -7.99 -11.33
N CYS A 189 5.13 -8.69 -10.93
CA CYS A 189 3.98 -8.10 -10.25
C CYS A 189 4.35 -7.61 -8.83
N CYS A 190 5.17 -8.36 -8.09
CA CYS A 190 5.68 -7.93 -6.79
C CYS A 190 6.57 -6.68 -6.91
N ILE A 191 7.49 -6.66 -7.88
CA ILE A 191 8.31 -5.48 -8.19
C ILE A 191 7.41 -4.31 -8.62
N GLY A 192 6.38 -4.59 -9.42
CA GLY A 192 5.36 -3.63 -9.82
C GLY A 192 4.63 -3.01 -8.62
N ALA A 193 4.20 -3.82 -7.65
CA ALA A 193 3.53 -3.33 -6.44
C ALA A 193 4.44 -2.42 -5.61
N LEU A 194 5.69 -2.85 -5.38
CA LEU A 194 6.68 -2.09 -4.61
C LEU A 194 7.06 -0.77 -5.30
N SER A 195 7.30 -0.81 -6.62
CA SER A 195 7.61 0.38 -7.40
C SER A 195 6.41 1.33 -7.49
N GLY A 196 5.20 0.81 -7.67
CA GLY A 196 3.96 1.57 -7.61
C GLY A 196 3.80 2.28 -6.27
N GLN A 197 4.06 1.60 -5.15
CA GLN A 197 4.04 2.23 -3.83
C GLN A 197 5.05 3.39 -3.73
N ILE A 198 6.29 3.17 -4.19
CA ILE A 198 7.33 4.22 -4.22
C ILE A 198 6.87 5.41 -5.05
N VAL A 199 6.33 5.18 -6.24
CA VAL A 199 5.80 6.24 -7.12
C VAL A 199 4.67 7.00 -6.43
N GLY A 200 3.73 6.31 -5.78
CA GLY A 200 2.65 6.93 -5.02
C GLY A 200 3.15 7.79 -3.86
N LEU A 201 4.16 7.33 -3.13
CA LEU A 201 4.79 8.08 -2.04
C LEU A 201 5.51 9.33 -2.59
N CYS A 202 6.27 9.20 -3.67
CA CYS A 202 6.89 10.34 -4.36
C CYS A 202 5.84 11.34 -4.85
N PHE A 203 4.76 10.86 -5.46
CA PHE A 203 3.65 11.70 -5.90
C PHE A 203 3.06 12.48 -4.72
N SER A 204 2.80 11.81 -3.60
CA SER A 204 2.31 12.47 -2.40
C SER A 204 3.27 13.53 -1.85
N ILE A 205 4.58 13.26 -1.82
CA ILE A 205 5.61 14.23 -1.42
C ILE A 205 5.57 15.45 -2.33
N LEU A 206 5.56 15.25 -3.66
CA LEU A 206 5.55 16.34 -4.64
C LEU A 206 4.25 17.17 -4.58
N SER A 207 3.11 16.51 -4.38
CA SER A 207 1.83 17.20 -4.15
C SER A 207 1.89 18.01 -2.86
N CYS A 208 2.32 17.42 -1.74
CA CYS A 208 2.48 18.12 -0.47
C CYS A 208 3.54 19.23 -0.53
N ALA A 209 4.56 19.14 -1.39
CA ALA A 209 5.51 20.22 -1.60
C ALA A 209 4.93 21.38 -2.45
N GLY A 210 3.74 21.22 -3.05
CA GLY A 210 3.13 22.20 -3.95
C GLY A 210 3.72 22.19 -5.37
N ILE A 211 4.48 21.16 -5.72
CA ILE A 211 5.11 21.01 -7.04
C ILE A 211 4.09 20.48 -8.07
N ILE A 212 3.26 19.53 -7.65
CA ILE A 212 2.20 18.93 -8.47
C ILE A 212 0.84 19.34 -7.88
N PRO A 213 -0.14 19.74 -8.71
CA PRO A 213 -1.48 20.03 -8.23
C PRO A 213 -2.10 18.80 -7.55
N SER A 214 -2.61 18.99 -6.33
CA SER A 214 -3.27 17.95 -5.53
C SER A 214 -4.70 17.67 -5.96
N SER A 215 -5.30 18.57 -6.75
CA SER A 215 -6.65 18.46 -7.32
C SER A 215 -6.65 18.89 -8.79
N PRO A 216 -7.55 18.34 -9.62
CA PRO A 216 -7.69 18.77 -11.01
C PRO A 216 -8.09 20.26 -11.04
N PRO A 217 -7.63 21.02 -12.05
CA PRO A 217 -7.98 22.43 -12.18
C PRO A 217 -9.50 22.58 -12.20
N ASN A 218 -10.01 23.56 -11.44
CA ASN A 218 -11.45 23.82 -11.37
C ASN A 218 -11.94 24.44 -12.69
N TRP A 219 -12.30 23.59 -13.66
CA TRP A 219 -12.76 23.99 -14.99
C TRP A 219 -14.04 24.83 -14.97
N LYS A 220 -14.79 24.84 -13.86
CA LYS A 220 -16.02 25.64 -13.70
C LYS A 220 -15.77 27.15 -13.64
N ASN A 221 -14.55 27.58 -13.29
CA ASN A 221 -14.21 29.01 -13.18
C ASN A 221 -13.64 29.62 -14.48
N LYS A 222 -13.58 28.87 -15.58
CA LYS A 222 -13.03 29.33 -16.87
C LYS A 222 -14.10 29.64 -17.94
N ILE A 223 -15.39 29.56 -17.60
CA ILE A 223 -16.51 29.76 -18.54
C ILE A 223 -17.31 31.05 -18.20
N THR A 224 -16.69 32.00 -17.49
CA THR A 224 -17.22 33.36 -17.24
C THR A 224 -16.25 34.38 -17.78
#